data_AF-A0A2H6ABJ5-F1
#
_entry.id   AF-A0A2H6ABJ5-F1
#
_cell.length_a   1.000
_cell.length_b   1.000
_cell.length_c   1.000
_cell.angle_alpha   90.00
_cell.angle_beta   90.00
_cell.angle_gamma   90.00
#
_symmetry.space_group_name_H-M   'P 1'
#
loop_
_entity.id
_entity.type
_entity.pdbx_description
1 polymer ?
#
loop_
_entity_poly.entity_id
_entity_poly.type
_entity_poly.pdbx_seq_one_letter_code
_entity_poly.pdbx_strand_id
1 'polypeptide(L)'
;MSKLRGVLLAAVAGVCLVLGAGVAQEKVTGRLPQGFGKLGLSEEQKQKIYKIQAEYEAKIQALRAQIKKLEEEERVQVFGVLTPQQKELYLKLRGIPESPPSQAKPEK
;
A
#
# COMPACT_ATOMS: atom_id res chain seq x y z
N MET A 1 -45.54 7.84 -25.43
CA MET A 1 -44.75 8.88 -26.14
C MET A 1 -43.36 8.32 -26.37
N SER A 2 -43.17 7.77 -27.57
CA SER A 2 -41.96 7.09 -28.03
C SER A 2 -41.12 8.07 -28.84
N LYS A 3 -39.81 8.16 -28.55
CA LYS A 3 -38.81 8.68 -29.49
C LYS A 3 -37.82 7.53 -29.74
N LEU A 4 -38.14 6.67 -30.69
CA LEU A 4 -37.72 6.68 -32.11
C LEU A 4 -36.22 6.35 -32.27
N ARG A 5 -36.00 5.14 -32.78
CA ARG A 5 -34.73 4.57 -33.24
C ARG A 5 -34.41 5.04 -34.66
N GLY A 6 -33.12 5.04 -35.02
CA GLY A 6 -32.59 5.23 -36.37
C GLY A 6 -31.72 6.50 -36.44
N VAL A 7 -30.46 6.48 -36.86
CA VAL A 7 -29.96 5.93 -38.12
C VAL A 7 -28.54 5.40 -37.97
N LEU A 8 -28.34 4.26 -38.64
CA LEU A 8 -27.12 3.57 -39.00
C LEU A 8 -26.20 4.45 -39.87
N LEU A 9 -24.92 4.55 -39.54
CA LEU A 9 -23.88 4.78 -40.54
C LEU A 9 -22.66 3.94 -40.18
N ALA A 10 -22.57 2.80 -40.86
CA ALA A 10 -21.33 2.06 -41.01
C ALA A 10 -20.38 2.88 -41.90
N ALA A 11 -19.15 3.06 -41.45
CA ALA A 11 -18.07 3.51 -42.31
C ALA A 11 -16.74 2.93 -41.82
N VAL A 12 -16.23 2.01 -42.64
CA VAL A 12 -14.81 1.79 -42.93
C VAL A 12 -13.96 1.11 -41.85
N ALA A 13 -13.79 -0.20 -42.05
CA ALA A 13 -12.51 -0.91 -42.05
C ALA A 13 -11.30 -0.09 -41.58
N GLY A 14 -11.05 -0.11 -40.28
CA GLY A 14 -9.78 0.25 -39.68
C GLY A 14 -9.19 -0.98 -38.99
N VAL A 15 -8.79 -1.98 -39.77
CA VAL A 15 -7.74 -2.91 -39.34
C VAL A 15 -6.47 -2.07 -39.22
N CYS A 16 -6.34 -1.32 -38.12
CA CYS A 16 -5.03 -0.91 -37.64
C CYS A 16 -4.41 -2.16 -37.00
N LEU A 17 -3.85 -2.98 -37.87
CA LEU A 17 -2.76 -3.89 -37.56
C LEU A 17 -1.64 -3.00 -36.95
N VAL A 18 -1.70 -2.74 -35.65
CA VAL A 18 -0.61 -2.09 -34.90
C VAL A 18 0.49 -3.14 -34.78
N LEU A 19 1.18 -3.35 -35.89
CA LEU A 19 2.52 -3.92 -35.90
C LEU A 19 3.44 -2.89 -35.24
N GLY A 20 4.07 -3.30 -34.15
CA GLY A 20 5.41 -2.81 -33.84
C GLY A 20 5.53 -1.42 -33.24
N ALA A 21 4.55 -0.93 -32.49
CA ALA A 21 4.89 -0.03 -31.38
C ALA A 21 5.61 -0.88 -30.33
N GLY A 22 6.92 -1.09 -30.51
CA GLY A 22 7.80 -1.53 -29.45
C GLY A 22 7.70 -0.51 -28.34
N VAL A 23 6.73 -0.70 -27.43
CA VAL A 23 6.72 0.00 -26.16
C VAL A 23 8.05 -0.36 -25.54
N ALA A 24 8.97 0.60 -25.53
CA ALA A 24 10.24 0.46 -24.85
C ALA A 24 9.89 0.13 -23.40
N GLN A 25 9.91 -1.16 -23.08
CA GLN A 25 9.46 -1.65 -21.80
C GLN A 25 10.47 -1.12 -20.79
N GLU A 26 10.04 -0.17 -19.96
CA GLU A 26 10.90 0.49 -19.00
C GLU A 26 11.60 -0.57 -18.15
N LYS A 27 12.95 -0.56 -18.20
CA LYS A 27 13.76 -1.53 -17.47
C LYS A 27 13.66 -1.19 -15.99
N VAL A 28 13.09 -2.12 -15.23
CA VAL A 28 13.04 -2.01 -13.78
C VAL A 28 14.42 -2.36 -13.25
N THR A 29 14.91 -1.56 -12.31
CA THR A 29 16.17 -1.84 -11.59
C THR A 29 15.84 -2.49 -10.25
N GLY A 30 16.70 -3.42 -9.82
CA GLY A 30 16.47 -4.17 -8.60
C GLY A 30 17.68 -5.03 -8.22
N ARG A 31 17.55 -5.75 -7.11
CA ARG A 31 18.59 -6.67 -6.64
C ARG A 31 18.11 -8.11 -6.80
N LEU A 32 18.95 -8.93 -7.41
CA LEU A 32 18.65 -10.36 -7.47
C LEU A 32 18.67 -10.96 -6.06
N PRO A 33 17.82 -11.96 -5.79
CA PRO A 33 17.90 -12.72 -4.57
C PRO A 33 19.31 -13.30 -4.37
N GLN A 34 19.67 -13.57 -3.11
CA GLN A 34 20.96 -14.16 -2.79
C GLN A 34 21.17 -15.46 -3.60
N GLY A 35 22.34 -15.60 -4.22
CA GLY A 35 22.69 -16.76 -5.04
C GLY A 35 22.21 -16.72 -6.49
N PHE A 36 21.19 -15.93 -6.83
CA PHE A 36 20.61 -15.91 -8.19
C PHE A 36 21.56 -15.36 -9.25
N GLY A 37 22.50 -14.50 -8.87
CA GLY A 37 23.51 -13.98 -9.79
C GLY A 37 24.43 -15.07 -10.38
N LYS A 38 24.52 -16.25 -9.75
CA LYS A 38 25.37 -17.37 -10.21
C LYS A 38 24.66 -18.31 -11.19
N LEU A 39 23.37 -18.10 -11.46
CA LEU A 39 22.54 -19.02 -12.25
C LEU A 39 22.58 -18.75 -13.76
N GLY A 40 23.36 -17.75 -14.22
CA GLY A 40 23.43 -17.40 -15.64
C GLY A 40 22.10 -16.88 -16.21
N LEU A 41 21.30 -16.19 -15.38
CA LEU A 41 19.96 -15.72 -15.76
C LEU A 41 20.02 -14.76 -16.96
N SER A 42 19.05 -14.91 -17.88
CA SER A 42 18.86 -13.98 -18.98
C SER A 42 18.38 -12.61 -18.48
N GLU A 43 18.55 -11.56 -19.27
CA GLU A 43 18.06 -10.22 -18.91
C GLU A 43 16.54 -10.19 -18.75
N GLU A 44 15.80 -10.96 -19.55
CA GLU A 44 14.34 -11.08 -19.44
C GLU A 44 13.93 -11.72 -18.11
N GLN A 45 14.68 -12.74 -17.65
CA GLN A 45 14.44 -13.36 -16.35
C GLN A 45 14.71 -12.39 -15.21
N LYS A 46 15.82 -11.63 -15.26
CA LYS A 46 16.14 -10.60 -14.26
C LYS A 46 15.05 -9.54 -14.19
N GLN A 47 14.59 -9.04 -15.35
CA GLN A 47 13.52 -8.06 -15.43
C GLN A 47 12.20 -8.58 -14.85
N LYS A 48 11.84 -9.85 -15.09
CA LYS A 48 10.68 -10.48 -14.45
C LYS A 48 10.84 -10.55 -12.94
N ILE A 49 12.00 -10.95 -12.44
CA ILE A 49 12.29 -11.00 -11.00
C ILE A 49 12.13 -9.61 -10.36
N TYR A 50 12.69 -8.57 -10.96
CA TYR A 50 12.60 -7.20 -10.42
C TYR A 50 11.15 -6.70 -10.37
N LYS A 51 10.33 -7.00 -11.39
CA LYS A 51 8.91 -6.66 -11.39
C LYS A 51 8.16 -7.38 -10.28
N ILE A 52 8.39 -8.68 -10.11
CA ILE A 52 7.78 -9.46 -9.02
C ILE A 52 8.17 -8.86 -7.66
N GLN A 53 9.46 -8.57 -7.45
CA GLN A 53 9.93 -7.96 -6.21
C GLN A 53 9.25 -6.61 -5.94
N ALA A 54 9.17 -5.73 -6.94
CA ALA A 54 8.52 -4.42 -6.79
C ALA A 54 7.02 -4.55 -6.47
N GLU A 55 6.32 -5.46 -7.14
CA GLU A 55 4.90 -5.72 -6.90
C GLU A 55 4.66 -6.21 -5.45
N TYR A 56 5.48 -7.15 -4.99
CA TYR A 56 5.33 -7.68 -3.63
C TYR A 56 5.80 -6.70 -2.56
N GLU A 57 6.83 -5.90 -2.81
CA GLU A 57 7.24 -4.84 -1.88
C GLU A 57 6.09 -3.85 -1.64
N ALA A 58 5.39 -3.43 -2.70
CA ALA A 58 4.22 -2.55 -2.56
C ALA A 58 3.11 -3.19 -1.69
N LYS A 59 2.80 -4.48 -1.91
CA LYS A 59 1.83 -5.22 -1.10
C LYS A 59 2.27 -5.35 0.35
N ILE A 60 3.53 -5.67 0.60
CA ILE A 60 4.11 -5.80 1.94
C ILE A 60 4.04 -4.47 2.68
N GLN A 61 4.38 -3.35 2.03
CA GLN A 61 4.32 -2.03 2.64
C GLN A 61 2.88 -1.63 3.01
N ALA A 62 1.90 -1.96 2.17
CA ALA A 62 0.49 -1.76 2.51
C ALA A 62 0.06 -2.58 3.73
N LEU A 63 0.49 -3.85 3.83
CA LEU A 63 0.19 -4.70 4.98
C LEU A 63 0.88 -4.21 6.26
N ARG A 64 2.15 -3.78 6.18
CA ARG A 64 2.87 -3.18 7.31
C ARG A 64 2.18 -1.93 7.85
N ALA A 65 1.62 -1.10 6.97
CA ALA A 65 0.85 0.07 7.39
C ALA A 65 -0.42 -0.33 8.16
N GLN A 66 -1.13 -1.37 7.72
CA GLN A 66 -2.29 -1.92 8.43
C GLN A 66 -1.92 -2.50 9.78
N ILE A 67 -0.83 -3.28 9.87
CA ILE A 67 -0.32 -3.83 11.13
C ILE A 67 0.00 -2.69 12.09
N LYS A 68 0.74 -1.68 11.66
CA LYS A 68 1.08 -0.52 12.50
C LYS A 68 -0.16 0.17 13.07
N LYS A 69 -1.20 0.35 12.25
CA LYS A 69 -2.48 0.94 12.68
C LYS A 69 -3.16 0.09 13.75
N LEU A 70 -3.21 -1.23 13.56
CA LEU A 70 -3.79 -2.15 14.54
C LEU A 70 -3.01 -2.15 15.85
N GLU A 71 -1.68 -2.15 15.81
CA GLU A 71 -0.85 -2.06 17.01
C GLU A 71 -1.05 -0.73 17.76
N GLU A 72 -1.25 0.39 17.05
CA GLU A 72 -1.59 1.68 17.65
C GLU A 72 -2.97 1.64 18.33
N GLU A 73 -3.98 1.11 17.63
CA GLU A 73 -5.34 0.96 18.15
C GLU A 73 -5.39 0.02 19.37
N GLU A 74 -4.67 -1.11 19.32
CA GLU A 74 -4.52 -2.04 20.44
C GLU A 74 -3.91 -1.34 21.65
N ARG A 75 -2.78 -0.63 21.48
CA ARG A 75 -2.14 0.11 22.58
C ARG A 75 -3.08 1.13 23.22
N VAL A 76 -3.85 1.86 22.41
CA VAL A 76 -4.84 2.83 22.91
C VAL A 76 -5.95 2.14 23.70
N GLN A 77 -6.50 1.04 23.19
CA GLN A 77 -7.58 0.30 23.85
C GLN A 77 -7.10 -0.35 25.16
N VAL A 78 -5.92 -0.97 25.15
CA VAL A 78 -5.29 -1.57 26.34
C VAL A 78 -4.97 -0.50 27.39
N PHE A 79 -4.50 0.69 26.99
CA PHE A 79 -4.33 1.78 27.94
C PHE A 79 -5.68 2.36 28.42
N GLY A 80 -6.68 2.36 27.55
CA GLY A 80 -8.03 2.87 27.79
C GLY A 80 -8.73 2.22 28.97
N VAL A 81 -8.57 0.91 29.16
CA VAL A 81 -9.20 0.13 30.25
C VAL A 81 -8.66 0.44 31.64
N LEU A 82 -7.53 1.14 31.75
CA LEU A 82 -6.96 1.52 33.05
C LEU A 82 -7.76 2.65 33.72
N THR A 83 -7.86 2.57 35.04
CA THR A 83 -8.36 3.67 35.88
C THR A 83 -7.43 4.90 35.80
N PRO A 84 -7.91 6.11 36.11
CA PRO A 84 -7.08 7.31 36.13
C PRO A 84 -5.81 7.16 36.98
N GLN A 85 -5.92 6.56 38.17
CA GLN A 85 -4.79 6.36 39.08
C GLN A 85 -3.77 5.35 38.51
N GLN A 86 -4.23 4.30 37.83
CA GLN A 86 -3.34 3.34 37.16
C GLN A 86 -2.60 3.97 35.97
N LYS A 87 -3.26 4.88 35.23
CA LYS A 87 -2.63 5.62 34.11
C LYS A 87 -1.51 6.53 34.61
N GLU A 88 -1.76 7.30 35.66
CA GLU A 88 -0.76 8.16 36.32
C GLU A 88 0.45 7.34 36.79
N LEU A 89 0.20 6.24 37.53
CA LEU A 89 1.26 5.34 37.99
C LEU A 89 2.07 4.77 36.81
N TYR A 90 1.40 4.33 35.75
CA TYR A 90 2.05 3.80 34.55
C TYR A 90 2.96 4.85 33.89
N LEU A 91 2.49 6.09 33.70
CA LEU A 91 3.28 7.17 33.09
C LEU A 91 4.51 7.52 33.93
N LYS A 92 4.34 7.58 35.27
CA LYS A 92 5.44 7.79 36.22
C LYS A 92 6.50 6.69 36.13
N LEU A 93 6.08 5.42 36.05
CA LEU A 93 7.00 4.27 35.89
C LEU A 93 7.74 4.30 34.55
N ARG A 94 7.16 4.89 33.51
CA ARG A 94 7.78 5.05 32.19
C ARG A 94 8.71 6.28 32.10
N GLY A 95 8.85 7.06 33.16
CA GLY A 95 9.62 8.30 33.15
C GLY A 95 9.03 9.38 32.23
N ILE A 96 7.74 9.27 31.90
CA ILE A 96 7.01 10.25 31.10
C ILE A 96 6.38 11.23 32.10
N PRO A 97 6.84 12.49 32.17
CA PRO A 97 6.23 13.48 33.05
C PRO A 97 4.77 13.68 32.65
N GLU A 98 3.87 13.76 33.64
CA GLU A 98 2.46 14.01 33.36
C GLU A 98 2.30 15.25 32.49
N SER A 99 1.64 15.12 31.34
CA SER A 99 1.12 16.29 30.65
C SER A 99 -0.02 16.85 31.50
N PRO A 100 -0.09 18.17 31.73
CA PRO A 100 -1.17 18.77 32.52
C PRO A 100 -2.52 18.32 31.96
N PRO A 101 -3.55 18.15 32.82
CA PRO A 101 -4.80 17.50 32.43
C PRO A 101 -5.37 18.19 31.19
N SER A 102 -5.25 17.51 30.05
CA SER A 102 -5.88 17.91 28.80
C SER A 102 -7.38 17.86 29.06
N GLN A 103 -7.93 19.05 29.30
CA GLN A 103 -9.34 19.40 29.37
C GLN A 103 -10.21 18.32 28.72
N ALA A 104 -10.87 17.52 29.56
CA ALA A 104 -12.05 16.80 29.16
C ALA A 104 -13.03 17.87 28.64
N LYS A 105 -13.14 18.00 27.31
CA LYS A 105 -14.18 18.84 26.71
C LYS A 105 -15.51 18.29 27.21
N PRO A 106 -16.35 19.09 27.89
CA PRO A 106 -17.71 18.68 28.15
C PRO A 106 -18.40 18.56 26.79
N GLU A 107 -18.93 17.39 26.49
CA GLU A 107 -19.93 17.23 25.44
C GLU A 107 -21.10 18.17 25.80
N LYS A 108 -21.45 19.03 24.85
CA LYS A 108 -22.67 19.84 24.87
C LYS A 108 -23.78 19.07 24.20
#